data_AF-A0A2J7QVE8-F1
#
_entry.id   AF-A0A2J7QVE8-F1
#
_cell.length_a   1.000
_cell.length_b   1.000
_cell.length_c   1.000
_cell.angle_alpha   90.00
_cell.angle_beta   90.00
_cell.angle_gamma   90.00
#
_symmetry.space_group_name_H-M   'P 1'
#
loop_
_entity.id
_entity.type
_entity.pdbx_description
1 polymer ?
#
loop_
_entity_poly.entity_id
_entity_poly.type
_entity_poly.pdbx_seq_one_letter_code
_entity_poly.pdbx_strand_id
1 'polypeptide(L)'
;MSKNLDRDDPTCVIKMLDEFRSCNPSVNLSNLIDNRSRAVVPTKLQFDESTVSSDNKKRKFTDSNVSVGLGEISADDSDLSVLASPWKTRWMKAELAETKAQKASLEERIQKLHSIRMELELMFDNEKTSLLKQQERDRETIKALEGRVAVLRKREVESRDELSQYKQSAESCKYKLEKKILLQLQEEYARFFHQFKQMELTHKKCAAGEQRISELEAELALSTEEATSLKDYIKLLEEKVVRVTNLKHQVELDEHRLTQAQQRIKELELEKEKGEEARELLEKQQHNLMRLPDLEREVALLRDENRNLRDAVHNKLILEEEVMDLRSRQTGFEEREQKLAQLEASHGHLESVLERWRQLARDHCLGVPPEKAMAGPELLRMRIETLQQKELLLTADVGHLDSRMKATQQAKSKVSMELGKATKQIEGMQTVNDDQSKLIKRLQKRLLLVSRERDSYRSQLDLYEKELTITSSSGFVNSQQQQQKSRIEALEKTIEGYRDLVEKLEADLEKTVKGSGKHIHD
;
A
#
# COMPACT_ATOMS: atom_id res chain seq x y z
N MET A 1 39.86 65.74 4.64
CA MET A 1 39.08 67.00 4.70
C MET A 1 38.39 66.99 6.06
N SER A 2 38.78 67.85 7.00
CA SER A 2 38.38 69.27 7.15
C SER A 2 37.09 69.40 7.97
N LYS A 3 37.02 70.20 9.04
CA LYS A 3 38.06 70.92 9.80
C LYS A 3 37.41 71.41 11.12
N ASN A 4 38.15 71.40 12.24
CA ASN A 4 38.27 72.57 13.14
C ASN A 4 39.19 72.27 14.33
N LEU A 5 40.40 72.82 14.20
CA LEU A 5 41.18 73.42 15.27
C LEU A 5 40.54 74.81 15.59
N ASP A 6 40.93 75.60 16.59
CA ASP A 6 42.08 75.54 17.51
C ASP A 6 41.80 76.33 18.82
N ARG A 7 42.72 76.20 19.78
CA ARG A 7 43.21 77.17 20.80
C ARG A 7 42.40 78.42 21.19
N ASP A 8 42.46 78.72 22.51
CA ASP A 8 43.30 79.84 22.97
C ASP A 8 43.91 79.55 24.36
N ASP A 9 45.19 79.93 24.53
CA ASP A 9 46.01 79.79 25.74
C ASP A 9 46.97 81.01 25.72
N PRO A 10 46.91 81.92 26.71
CA PRO A 10 47.82 81.84 27.88
C PRO A 10 47.15 82.33 29.19
N THR A 11 47.71 82.22 30.40
CA THR A 11 49.02 82.80 30.82
C THR A 11 49.46 82.30 32.19
N CYS A 12 50.77 82.05 32.35
CA CYS A 12 51.40 81.68 33.62
C CYS A 12 51.57 82.89 34.56
N VAL A 13 50.77 82.98 35.64
CA VAL A 13 50.95 83.94 36.75
C VAL A 13 50.57 83.27 38.07
N ILE A 14 51.52 83.19 39.02
CA ILE A 14 51.37 82.70 40.41
C ILE A 14 50.96 81.21 40.51
N LYS A 15 51.75 80.26 41.02
CA LYS A 15 53.05 80.32 41.71
C LYS A 15 53.09 81.19 42.98
N MET A 16 52.33 80.78 43.99
CA MET A 16 52.66 80.88 45.44
C MET A 16 51.55 80.21 46.27
N LEU A 17 51.90 79.77 47.49
CA LEU A 17 50.99 79.25 48.53
C LEU A 17 50.42 77.83 48.36
N ASP A 18 51.24 76.92 47.82
CA ASP A 18 51.38 75.58 48.40
C ASP A 18 52.88 75.33 48.70
N GLU A 19 53.18 74.40 49.62
CA GLU A 19 54.52 73.98 50.08
C GLU A 19 55.41 74.97 50.88
N PHE A 20 55.12 75.14 52.17
CA PHE A 20 56.09 75.41 53.28
C PHE A 20 55.31 75.30 54.61
N ARG A 21 55.61 74.46 55.62
CA ARG A 21 56.61 73.41 55.92
C ARG A 21 55.84 72.29 56.67
N SER A 22 56.08 70.98 56.50
CA SER A 22 57.31 70.18 56.58
C SER A 22 57.82 69.90 58.02
N CYS A 23 57.96 68.59 58.32
CA CYS A 23 58.67 67.93 59.43
C CYS A 23 58.11 67.95 60.87
N ASN A 24 57.54 66.79 61.25
CA ASN A 24 57.90 65.94 62.41
C ASN A 24 59.31 66.22 63.00
N PRO A 25 59.53 65.96 64.31
CA PRO A 25 60.10 64.65 64.67
C PRO A 25 59.59 64.06 66.00
N SER A 26 60.22 62.95 66.38
CA SER A 26 59.78 61.94 67.34
C SER A 26 60.69 61.79 68.57
N VAL A 27 60.09 61.34 69.69
CA VAL A 27 60.63 60.30 70.60
C VAL A 27 61.77 60.64 71.60
N ASN A 28 61.51 60.23 72.87
CA ASN A 28 62.40 59.79 73.96
C ASN A 28 63.12 60.73 74.97
N LEU A 29 63.02 60.27 76.22
CA LEU A 29 63.98 60.23 77.35
C LEU A 29 64.55 61.51 78.04
N SER A 30 64.03 61.72 79.25
CA SER A 30 64.77 61.70 80.55
C SER A 30 65.72 62.84 80.99
N ASN A 31 65.62 63.12 82.29
CA ASN A 31 66.68 63.51 83.23
C ASN A 31 67.28 64.95 83.24
N LEU A 32 66.83 65.70 84.25
CA LEU A 32 67.61 66.05 85.46
C LEU A 32 68.71 67.16 85.36
N ILE A 33 68.51 68.24 86.15
CA ILE A 33 69.54 69.18 86.69
C ILE A 33 70.16 70.16 85.63
N ASP A 34 70.44 71.45 85.87
CA ASP A 34 70.65 72.17 87.16
C ASP A 34 70.24 73.68 87.19
N ASN A 35 70.15 74.20 88.43
CA ASN A 35 70.51 75.53 88.99
C ASN A 35 70.27 76.90 88.28
N ARG A 36 69.95 77.89 89.16
CA ARG A 36 70.38 79.33 89.16
C ARG A 36 69.84 80.24 88.03
N SER A 37 69.34 81.46 88.26
CA SER A 37 69.20 82.35 89.46
C SER A 37 67.93 83.24 89.26
N ARG A 38 67.55 84.26 90.07
CA ARG A 38 68.18 84.99 91.20
C ARG A 38 67.08 85.61 92.10
N ALA A 39 67.41 85.87 93.37
CA ALA A 39 66.58 86.60 94.33
C ALA A 39 66.90 88.11 94.42
N VAL A 40 65.98 88.91 94.97
CA VAL A 40 66.29 89.99 95.95
C VAL A 40 65.18 90.11 97.00
N VAL A 41 65.59 90.03 98.27
CA VAL A 41 65.00 90.62 99.48
C VAL A 41 66.19 91.27 100.19
N PRO A 42 66.18 92.56 100.60
CA PRO A 42 66.06 92.82 102.06
C PRO A 42 65.61 94.23 102.50
N THR A 43 65.54 94.37 103.84
CA THR A 43 65.73 95.58 104.69
C THR A 43 64.70 96.72 104.68
N LYS A 44 64.56 97.59 105.71
CA LYS A 44 64.73 97.62 107.20
C LYS A 44 64.71 99.12 107.60
N LEU A 45 64.57 99.44 108.90
CA LEU A 45 64.80 100.76 109.55
C LEU A 45 63.67 101.81 109.37
N GLN A 46 63.49 102.79 110.27
CA GLN A 46 63.56 102.82 111.75
C GLN A 46 62.89 104.13 112.26
N PHE A 47 63.00 104.42 113.56
CA PHE A 47 62.53 105.57 114.31
C PHE A 47 61.02 105.60 114.64
N ASP A 48 60.60 105.80 115.89
CA ASP A 48 61.02 105.18 117.18
C ASP A 48 59.82 105.34 118.16
N GLU A 49 59.80 105.45 119.50
CA GLU A 49 60.75 105.63 120.63
C GLU A 49 60.26 104.72 121.81
N SER A 50 60.93 104.46 122.96
CA SER A 50 61.83 105.25 123.86
C SER A 50 61.08 106.29 124.73
N THR A 51 61.35 106.51 126.03
CA THR A 51 62.15 105.80 127.08
C THR A 51 61.36 105.87 128.42
N VAL A 52 61.33 104.84 129.26
CA VAL A 52 62.23 104.56 130.43
C VAL A 52 62.25 105.62 131.56
N SER A 53 61.94 105.13 132.77
CA SER A 53 62.24 105.57 134.16
C SER A 53 62.98 106.89 134.47
N SER A 54 62.60 107.56 135.58
CA SER A 54 63.33 107.41 136.87
C SER A 54 62.78 108.12 138.12
N ASP A 55 63.30 107.65 139.26
CA ASP A 55 63.24 108.15 140.66
C ASP A 55 63.30 109.69 140.88
N ASN A 56 62.72 110.27 141.94
CA ASN A 56 63.17 110.17 143.35
C ASN A 56 62.09 110.77 144.30
N LYS A 57 61.75 110.20 145.47
CA LYS A 57 62.50 110.04 146.74
C LYS A 57 62.84 111.35 147.51
N LYS A 58 62.08 111.57 148.59
CA LYS A 58 62.52 112.16 149.89
C LYS A 58 62.82 113.69 149.87
N ARG A 59 62.86 114.44 150.99
CA ARG A 59 63.05 114.10 152.43
C ARG A 59 62.41 115.16 153.35
N LYS A 60 62.24 114.87 154.65
CA LYS A 60 62.03 115.86 155.74
C LYS A 60 63.33 116.61 156.08
N PHE A 61 63.24 117.57 157.03
CA PHE A 61 64.19 118.10 158.04
C PHE A 61 64.13 119.65 158.03
N THR A 62 64.19 120.43 159.12
CA THR A 62 64.16 120.24 160.61
C THR A 62 63.71 121.62 161.18
N ASP A 63 62.85 121.76 162.19
CA ASP A 63 62.95 121.42 163.63
C ASP A 63 63.79 122.42 164.46
N SER A 64 63.45 122.54 165.76
CA SER A 64 64.06 123.32 166.86
C SER A 64 63.84 124.86 166.90
N ASN A 65 63.88 125.55 168.06
CA ASN A 65 63.47 125.26 169.47
C ASN A 65 63.58 126.57 170.34
N VAL A 66 63.05 126.58 171.57
CA VAL A 66 63.33 127.52 172.71
C VAL A 66 62.81 128.98 172.57
N SER A 67 62.57 129.77 173.63
CA SER A 67 61.66 129.66 174.82
C SER A 67 61.56 131.04 175.54
N VAL A 68 60.57 131.20 176.45
CA VAL A 68 60.55 131.91 177.78
C VAL A 68 61.61 133.04 178.08
N GLY A 69 61.30 134.18 178.73
CA GLY A 69 60.11 134.60 179.51
C GLY A 69 60.21 135.98 180.19
N LEU A 70 59.83 136.08 181.49
CA LEU A 70 59.51 137.32 182.25
C LEU A 70 60.71 138.17 182.75
N GLY A 71 60.47 139.48 182.96
CA GLY A 71 60.44 140.07 184.32
C GLY A 71 61.60 140.93 184.88
N GLU A 72 61.46 142.27 184.78
CA GLU A 72 61.53 143.29 185.87
C GLU A 72 62.76 143.47 186.84
N ILE A 73 62.83 144.66 187.47
CA ILE A 73 63.50 145.05 188.76
C ILE A 73 64.88 145.79 188.74
N SER A 74 64.98 146.76 189.69
CA SER A 74 66.03 147.68 190.23
C SER A 74 67.52 147.26 190.32
N ALA A 75 68.52 148.08 190.71
CA ALA A 75 68.78 149.55 190.77
C ALA A 75 70.24 149.81 191.29
N ASP A 76 70.65 151.09 191.35
CA ASP A 76 71.69 151.72 192.21
C ASP A 76 73.20 151.30 192.22
N ASP A 77 74.03 152.27 191.84
CA ASP A 77 75.09 152.93 192.67
C ASP A 77 76.61 152.57 192.63
N SER A 78 77.40 153.63 192.84
CA SER A 78 78.77 153.79 193.41
C SER A 78 80.09 153.32 192.74
N ASP A 79 81.12 154.16 192.98
CA ASP A 79 82.57 153.89 193.14
C ASP A 79 83.41 153.31 191.95
N LEU A 80 84.74 153.48 191.82
CA LEU A 80 85.83 154.23 192.51
C LEU A 80 86.92 154.49 191.41
N SER A 81 87.99 155.31 191.49
CA SER A 81 88.45 156.36 192.39
C SER A 81 89.33 157.34 191.62
N VAL A 82 89.06 158.65 191.70
CA VAL A 82 90.08 159.70 191.96
C VAL A 82 89.31 160.90 192.55
N LEU A 83 89.32 160.99 193.87
CA LEU A 83 89.80 162.20 194.54
C LEU A 83 91.30 161.97 194.78
N ALA A 84 92.21 162.94 194.67
CA ALA A 84 92.12 164.31 194.17
C ALA A 84 93.18 164.47 193.04
N SER A 85 93.09 165.40 192.09
CA SER A 85 92.88 166.85 192.30
C SER A 85 92.08 167.50 191.13
N PRO A 86 91.99 168.83 190.93
CA PRO A 86 90.68 169.51 191.03
C PRO A 86 89.79 169.58 189.77
N TRP A 87 89.94 168.70 188.78
CA TRP A 87 89.30 168.85 187.46
C TRP A 87 87.78 168.56 187.41
N LYS A 88 87.22 167.98 188.48
CA LYS A 88 86.01 167.13 188.41
C LYS A 88 84.68 167.86 188.18
N THR A 89 84.54 169.10 188.62
CA THR A 89 83.26 169.85 188.64
C THR A 89 82.67 170.15 187.26
N ARG A 90 83.44 169.97 186.18
CA ARG A 90 83.01 170.27 184.80
C ARG A 90 82.33 169.09 184.10
N TRP A 91 82.52 167.86 184.60
CA TRP A 91 82.18 166.63 183.88
C TRP A 91 80.71 166.19 184.06
N MET A 92 80.19 166.19 185.29
CA MET A 92 78.80 165.73 185.59
C MET A 92 77.68 166.52 184.87
N LYS A 93 77.97 167.72 184.32
CA LYS A 93 77.00 168.45 183.50
C LYS A 93 76.84 167.88 182.07
N ALA A 94 77.79 167.09 181.58
CA ALA A 94 77.67 166.39 180.30
C ALA A 94 76.81 165.11 180.43
N GLU A 95 77.03 164.35 181.49
CA GLU A 95 76.37 163.08 181.81
C GLU A 95 74.82 163.22 181.93
N LEU A 96 74.35 164.32 182.53
CA LEU A 96 72.92 164.66 182.62
C LEU A 96 72.32 165.20 181.29
N ALA A 97 73.16 165.55 180.31
CA ALA A 97 72.71 165.87 178.95
C ALA A 97 72.64 164.59 178.08
N GLU A 98 73.59 163.67 178.26
CA GLU A 98 73.68 162.41 177.52
C GLU A 98 72.48 161.49 177.80
N THR A 99 72.10 161.32 179.08
CA THR A 99 70.89 160.57 179.48
C THR A 99 69.59 161.13 178.87
N LYS A 100 69.50 162.47 178.70
CA LYS A 100 68.36 163.10 178.00
C LYS A 100 68.37 162.86 176.49
N ALA A 101 69.55 162.83 175.87
CA ALA A 101 69.69 162.47 174.45
C ALA A 101 69.30 161.00 174.20
N GLN A 102 69.64 160.09 175.11
CA GLN A 102 69.22 158.68 175.05
C GLN A 102 67.69 158.52 175.15
N LYS A 103 67.00 159.29 176.01
CA LYS A 103 65.53 159.24 176.08
C LYS A 103 64.87 159.68 174.76
N ALA A 104 65.36 160.77 174.16
CA ALA A 104 64.82 161.29 172.90
C ALA A 104 65.00 160.32 171.71
N SER A 105 66.15 159.63 171.61
CA SER A 105 66.39 158.67 170.53
C SER A 105 65.55 157.40 170.64
N LEU A 106 65.20 156.98 171.86
CA LEU A 106 64.27 155.87 172.09
C LEU A 106 62.82 156.23 171.68
N GLU A 107 62.38 157.45 171.97
CA GLU A 107 61.06 157.95 171.56
C GLU A 107 60.93 158.03 170.03
N GLU A 108 61.94 158.59 169.34
CA GLU A 108 61.97 158.62 167.87
C GLU A 108 61.95 157.20 167.24
N ARG A 109 62.63 156.24 167.88
CA ARG A 109 62.67 154.83 167.45
C ARG A 109 61.31 154.12 167.64
N ILE A 110 60.55 154.46 168.69
CA ILE A 110 59.17 153.96 168.88
C ILE A 110 58.24 154.51 167.80
N GLN A 111 58.36 155.80 167.46
CA GLN A 111 57.60 156.44 166.38
C GLN A 111 57.81 155.71 165.03
N LYS A 112 59.07 155.41 164.68
CA LYS A 112 59.45 154.69 163.45
C LYS A 112 58.87 153.27 163.41
N LEU A 113 58.88 152.54 164.54
CA LEU A 113 58.29 151.20 164.63
C LEU A 113 56.77 151.21 164.44
N HIS A 114 56.06 152.24 164.92
CA HIS A 114 54.62 152.38 164.66
C HIS A 114 54.31 152.65 163.19
N SER A 115 55.11 153.49 162.52
CA SER A 115 54.97 153.75 161.07
C SER A 115 55.12 152.47 160.25
N ILE A 116 56.19 151.69 160.51
CA ILE A 116 56.48 150.44 159.81
C ILE A 116 55.35 149.42 160.01
N ARG A 117 54.79 149.31 161.22
CA ARG A 117 53.68 148.38 161.49
C ARG A 117 52.45 148.71 160.63
N MET A 118 52.03 149.97 160.59
CA MET A 118 50.81 150.37 159.88
C MET A 118 50.93 150.19 158.36
N GLU A 119 52.14 150.39 157.81
CA GLU A 119 52.46 150.12 156.41
C GLU A 119 52.40 148.61 156.08
N LEU A 120 52.89 147.75 156.99
CA LEU A 120 52.82 146.30 156.85
C LEU A 120 51.39 145.75 156.90
N GLU A 121 50.55 146.31 157.78
CA GLU A 121 49.15 145.90 157.99
C GLU A 121 48.31 146.21 156.73
N LEU A 122 48.58 147.36 156.07
CA LEU A 122 47.94 147.78 154.81
C LEU A 122 48.40 146.92 153.61
N MET A 123 49.66 146.48 153.57
CA MET A 123 50.16 145.53 152.55
C MET A 123 49.41 144.19 152.59
N PHE A 124 49.19 143.62 153.79
CA PHE A 124 48.51 142.32 153.92
C PHE A 124 47.04 142.35 153.49
N ASP A 125 46.29 143.42 153.77
CA ASP A 125 44.90 143.52 153.28
C ASP A 125 44.82 143.74 151.76
N ASN A 126 45.83 144.37 151.14
CA ASN A 126 45.95 144.45 149.67
C ASN A 126 46.21 143.06 149.04
N GLU A 127 47.13 142.26 149.58
CA GLU A 127 47.35 140.89 149.08
C GLU A 127 46.11 140.00 149.24
N LYS A 128 45.48 140.04 150.42
CA LYS A 128 44.26 139.30 150.74
C LYS A 128 43.09 139.65 149.82
N THR A 129 42.88 140.93 149.51
CA THR A 129 41.84 141.36 148.56
C THR A 129 42.20 141.07 147.10
N SER A 130 43.49 140.96 146.76
CA SER A 130 43.94 140.50 145.44
C SER A 130 43.66 139.01 145.23
N LEU A 131 44.01 138.16 146.20
CA LEU A 131 43.82 136.70 146.14
C LEU A 131 42.35 136.31 146.02
N LEU A 132 41.45 136.95 146.79
CA LEU A 132 40.00 136.71 146.69
C LEU A 132 39.45 137.05 145.29
N LYS A 133 39.94 138.13 144.66
CA LYS A 133 39.56 138.51 143.29
C LYS A 133 40.09 137.52 142.24
N GLN A 134 41.18 136.81 142.52
CA GLN A 134 41.66 135.75 141.63
C GLN A 134 40.81 134.48 141.76
N GLN A 135 40.50 134.07 142.98
CA GLN A 135 39.70 132.87 143.25
C GLN A 135 38.32 132.87 142.57
N GLU A 136 37.63 134.02 142.53
CA GLU A 136 36.32 134.08 141.87
C GLU A 136 36.44 133.97 140.33
N ARG A 137 37.48 134.53 139.70
CA ARG A 137 37.75 134.35 138.26
C ARG A 137 37.99 132.89 137.91
N ASP A 138 38.83 132.21 138.69
CA ASP A 138 39.16 130.80 138.44
C ASP A 138 37.87 129.95 138.54
N ARG A 139 37.02 130.23 139.54
CA ARG A 139 35.69 129.64 139.74
C ARG A 139 34.70 129.94 138.60
N GLU A 140 34.77 131.09 137.95
CA GLU A 140 33.98 131.39 136.74
C GLU A 140 34.48 130.60 135.51
N THR A 141 35.80 130.53 135.31
CA THR A 141 36.38 129.80 134.17
C THR A 141 36.08 128.30 134.23
N ILE A 142 36.10 127.70 135.42
CA ILE A 142 35.76 126.28 135.63
C ILE A 142 34.32 126.00 135.16
N LYS A 143 33.34 126.79 135.59
CA LYS A 143 31.93 126.63 135.17
C LYS A 143 31.76 126.73 133.65
N ALA A 144 32.48 127.64 133.00
CA ALA A 144 32.44 127.81 131.55
C ALA A 144 33.00 126.58 130.81
N LEU A 145 34.04 125.95 131.35
CA LEU A 145 34.61 124.71 130.81
C LEU A 145 33.68 123.51 131.02
N GLU A 146 33.06 123.38 132.21
CA GLU A 146 32.09 122.31 132.51
C GLU A 146 30.90 122.35 131.53
N GLY A 147 30.32 123.53 131.31
CA GLY A 147 29.22 123.71 130.34
C GLY A 147 29.63 123.32 128.91
N ARG A 148 30.86 123.67 128.50
CA ARG A 148 31.41 123.30 127.18
C ARG A 148 31.64 121.79 127.04
N VAL A 149 32.04 121.09 128.11
CA VAL A 149 32.15 119.62 128.12
C VAL A 149 30.77 118.94 128.02
N ALA A 150 29.75 119.49 128.69
CA ALA A 150 28.38 118.96 128.59
C ALA A 150 27.83 119.02 127.16
N VAL A 151 28.04 120.14 126.45
CA VAL A 151 27.64 120.29 125.03
C VAL A 151 28.36 119.29 124.12
N LEU A 152 29.67 119.08 124.32
CA LEU A 152 30.45 118.12 123.53
C LEU A 152 29.94 116.67 123.71
N ARG A 153 29.62 116.26 124.95
CA ARG A 153 29.05 114.93 125.23
C ARG A 153 27.70 114.71 124.55
N LYS A 154 26.82 115.72 124.55
CA LYS A 154 25.51 115.62 123.87
C LYS A 154 25.70 115.40 122.36
N ARG A 155 26.61 116.16 121.73
CA ARG A 155 26.93 116.03 120.31
C ARG A 155 27.59 114.69 119.95
N GLU A 156 28.40 114.11 120.84
CA GLU A 156 28.97 112.77 120.63
C GLU A 156 27.88 111.69 120.55
N VAL A 157 26.87 111.75 121.44
CA VAL A 157 25.73 110.81 121.44
C VAL A 157 24.90 110.97 120.16
N GLU A 158 24.53 112.20 119.81
CA GLU A 158 23.77 112.50 118.58
C GLU A 158 24.49 111.95 117.32
N SER A 159 25.81 112.17 117.23
CA SER A 159 26.63 111.64 116.13
C SER A 159 26.71 110.10 116.12
N ARG A 160 26.62 109.44 117.27
CA ARG A 160 26.61 107.98 117.41
C ARG A 160 25.29 107.38 116.94
N ASP A 161 24.18 108.03 117.30
CA ASP A 161 22.83 107.58 116.96
C ASP A 161 22.58 107.72 115.46
N GLU A 162 22.98 108.85 114.84
CA GLU A 162 22.98 109.02 113.39
C GLU A 162 23.75 107.90 112.68
N LEU A 163 24.98 107.60 113.12
CA LEU A 163 25.81 106.53 112.56
C LEU A 163 25.14 105.15 112.65
N SER A 164 24.36 104.90 113.70
CA SER A 164 23.61 103.64 113.87
C SER A 164 22.47 103.51 112.85
N GLN A 165 21.73 104.60 112.58
CA GLN A 165 20.64 104.64 111.61
C GLN A 165 21.14 104.50 110.18
N TYR A 166 22.28 105.11 109.84
CA TYR A 166 22.92 104.93 108.53
C TYR A 166 23.37 103.48 108.29
N LYS A 167 23.90 102.78 109.32
CA LYS A 167 24.24 101.36 109.21
C LYS A 167 23.00 100.49 108.99
N GLN A 168 21.97 100.64 109.83
CA GLN A 168 20.76 99.81 109.73
C GLN A 168 19.99 100.03 108.42
N SER A 169 19.97 101.27 107.90
CA SER A 169 19.37 101.56 106.58
C SER A 169 20.19 101.00 105.41
N ALA A 170 21.54 101.04 105.49
CA ALA A 170 22.41 100.41 104.51
C ALA A 170 22.27 98.88 104.49
N GLU A 171 22.20 98.22 105.66
CA GLU A 171 21.96 96.78 105.80
C GLU A 171 20.58 96.39 105.25
N SER A 172 19.54 97.17 105.56
CA SER A 172 18.20 96.98 104.99
C SER A 172 18.18 97.13 103.46
N CYS A 173 18.95 98.07 102.91
CA CYS A 173 19.10 98.27 101.47
C CYS A 173 19.82 97.09 100.81
N LYS A 174 20.95 96.65 101.39
CA LYS A 174 21.71 95.48 100.95
C LYS A 174 20.83 94.23 100.87
N TYR A 175 20.11 93.89 101.95
CA TYR A 175 19.22 92.73 101.98
C TYR A 175 18.11 92.80 100.91
N LYS A 176 17.54 93.99 100.67
CA LYS A 176 16.54 94.21 99.59
C LYS A 176 17.13 94.00 98.19
N LEU A 177 18.40 94.37 97.97
CA LEU A 177 19.10 94.15 96.70
C LEU A 177 19.47 92.68 96.50
N GLU A 178 20.06 92.03 97.52
CA GLU A 178 20.42 90.61 97.49
C GLU A 178 19.18 89.73 97.22
N LYS A 179 18.05 90.02 97.87
CA LYS A 179 16.77 89.31 97.63
C LYS A 179 16.25 89.50 96.19
N LYS A 180 16.40 90.70 95.60
CA LYS A 180 16.02 90.95 94.20
C LYS A 180 16.91 90.17 93.23
N ILE A 181 18.22 90.21 93.43
CA ILE A 181 19.21 89.51 92.60
C ILE A 181 18.97 88.00 92.64
N LEU A 182 18.69 87.43 93.82
CA LEU A 182 18.38 86.01 93.96
C LEU A 182 17.10 85.60 93.20
N LEU A 183 16.03 86.39 93.30
CA LEU A 183 14.79 86.16 92.57
C LEU A 183 14.99 86.24 91.05
N GLN A 184 15.69 87.27 90.57
CA GLN A 184 16.00 87.42 89.15
C GLN A 184 16.83 86.24 88.62
N LEU A 185 17.88 85.82 89.35
CA LEU A 185 18.66 84.63 88.98
C LEU A 185 17.81 83.35 88.93
N GLN A 186 16.87 83.19 89.86
CA GLN A 186 15.96 82.04 89.87
C GLN A 186 14.98 82.07 88.68
N GLU A 187 14.46 83.24 88.32
CA GLU A 187 13.60 83.42 87.15
C GLU A 187 14.34 83.20 85.82
N GLU A 188 15.55 83.75 85.66
CA GLU A 188 16.39 83.52 84.48
C GLU A 188 16.73 82.03 84.35
N TYR A 189 17.17 81.37 85.45
CA TYR A 189 17.46 79.94 85.46
C TYR A 189 16.24 79.09 85.08
N ALA A 190 15.06 79.41 85.62
CA ALA A 190 13.82 78.72 85.26
C ALA A 190 13.43 78.94 83.78
N ARG A 191 13.64 80.14 83.23
CA ARG A 191 13.40 80.46 81.81
C ARG A 191 14.37 79.72 80.89
N PHE A 192 15.67 79.71 81.19
CA PHE A 192 16.66 78.94 80.41
C PHE A 192 16.42 77.43 80.49
N PHE A 193 16.07 76.89 81.66
CA PHE A 193 15.75 75.47 81.82
C PHE A 193 14.50 75.06 81.04
N HIS A 194 13.48 75.94 80.97
CA HIS A 194 12.29 75.71 80.15
C HIS A 194 12.61 75.78 78.64
N GLN A 195 13.40 76.78 78.21
CA GLN A 195 13.87 76.89 76.82
C GLN A 195 14.71 75.68 76.40
N PHE A 196 15.63 75.21 77.25
CA PHE A 196 16.42 74.00 77.00
C PHE A 196 15.53 72.77 76.81
N LYS A 197 14.53 72.57 77.68
CA LYS A 197 13.57 71.46 77.54
C LYS A 197 12.69 71.58 76.30
N GLN A 198 12.28 72.80 75.91
CA GLN A 198 11.59 72.99 74.63
C GLN A 198 12.49 72.62 73.45
N MET A 199 13.75 73.09 73.44
CA MET A 199 14.74 72.78 72.41
C MET A 199 15.02 71.27 72.31
N GLU A 200 15.15 70.59 73.44
CA GLU A 200 15.34 69.13 73.51
C GLU A 200 14.12 68.38 72.94
N LEU A 201 12.90 68.85 73.24
CA LEU A 201 11.67 68.28 72.68
C LEU A 201 11.51 68.57 71.18
N THR A 202 11.90 69.74 70.68
CA THR A 202 11.91 70.01 69.24
C THR A 202 12.99 69.21 68.53
N HIS A 203 14.19 69.09 69.08
CA HIS A 203 15.26 68.25 68.52
C HIS A 203 14.83 66.78 68.45
N LYS A 204 14.18 66.25 69.49
CA LYS A 204 13.64 64.87 69.49
C LYS A 204 12.54 64.69 68.43
N LYS A 205 11.72 65.71 68.17
CA LYS A 205 10.72 65.68 67.08
C LYS A 205 11.36 65.80 65.69
N CYS A 206 12.39 66.64 65.51
CA CYS A 206 13.12 66.74 64.25
C CYS A 206 13.83 65.42 63.93
N ALA A 207 14.58 64.85 64.87
CA ALA A 207 15.27 63.58 64.69
C ALA A 207 14.30 62.41 64.38
N ALA A 208 13.12 62.37 65.03
CA ALA A 208 12.08 61.39 64.69
C ALA A 208 11.44 61.63 63.31
N GLY A 209 11.35 62.90 62.87
CA GLY A 209 10.92 63.26 61.52
C GLY A 209 11.96 62.89 60.46
N GLU A 210 13.24 63.14 60.71
CA GLU A 210 14.38 62.74 59.88
C GLU A 210 14.46 61.21 59.75
N GLN A 211 14.28 60.49 60.86
CA GLN A 211 14.16 59.02 60.85
C GLN A 211 12.97 58.56 60.00
N ARG A 212 11.76 59.13 60.17
CA ARG A 212 10.60 58.71 59.36
C ARG A 212 10.71 59.13 57.89
N ILE A 213 11.42 60.22 57.57
CA ILE A 213 11.76 60.57 56.18
C ILE A 213 12.69 59.51 55.60
N SER A 214 13.77 59.14 56.31
CA SER A 214 14.72 58.12 55.85
C SER A 214 14.06 56.72 55.71
N GLU A 215 13.13 56.37 56.60
CA GLU A 215 12.28 55.18 56.45
C GLU A 215 11.42 55.25 55.18
N LEU A 216 10.72 56.37 54.94
CA LEU A 216 9.89 56.58 53.75
C LEU A 216 10.70 56.62 52.45
N GLU A 217 11.93 57.14 52.49
CA GLU A 217 12.86 57.13 51.35
C GLU A 217 13.35 55.70 51.06
N ALA A 218 13.58 54.87 52.08
CA ALA A 218 13.91 53.45 51.91
C ALA A 218 12.72 52.61 51.42
N GLU A 219 11.52 52.83 51.99
CA GLU A 219 10.25 52.24 51.52
C GLU A 219 10.00 52.60 50.03
N LEU A 220 10.21 53.86 49.66
CA LEU A 220 10.08 54.34 48.28
C LEU A 220 11.16 53.73 47.36
N ALA A 221 12.43 53.68 47.79
CA ALA A 221 13.51 53.10 46.99
C ALA A 221 13.22 51.63 46.65
N LEU A 222 12.87 50.82 47.65
CA LEU A 222 12.47 49.41 47.45
C LEU A 222 11.28 49.30 46.51
N SER A 223 10.23 50.10 46.72
CA SER A 223 9.05 50.09 45.84
C SER A 223 9.38 50.52 44.40
N THR A 224 10.36 51.41 44.19
CA THR A 224 10.83 51.75 42.84
C THR A 224 11.65 50.65 42.19
N GLU A 225 12.41 49.85 42.95
CA GLU A 225 13.16 48.69 42.46
C GLU A 225 12.24 47.50 42.12
N GLU A 226 11.21 47.27 42.93
CA GLU A 226 10.10 46.37 42.58
C GLU A 226 9.39 46.85 41.29
N ALA A 227 9.12 48.15 41.17
CA ALA A 227 8.45 48.71 40.01
C ALA A 227 9.31 48.74 38.73
N THR A 228 10.65 48.74 38.81
CA THR A 228 11.53 48.59 37.63
C THR A 228 11.69 47.12 37.24
N SER A 229 11.95 46.24 38.20
CA SER A 229 12.08 44.79 37.95
C SER A 229 10.80 44.18 37.38
N LEU A 230 9.61 44.59 37.86
CA LEU A 230 8.33 44.20 37.26
C LEU A 230 8.15 44.74 35.83
N LYS A 231 8.59 45.96 35.51
CA LYS A 231 8.54 46.51 34.14
C LYS A 231 9.46 45.73 33.19
N ASP A 232 10.65 45.35 33.65
CA ASP A 232 11.59 44.57 32.84
C ASP A 232 11.12 43.12 32.66
N TYR A 233 10.45 42.55 33.65
CA TYR A 233 9.75 41.27 33.52
C TYR A 233 8.59 41.34 32.52
N ILE A 234 7.81 42.42 32.51
CA ILE A 234 6.75 42.66 31.52
C ILE A 234 7.33 42.73 30.10
N LYS A 235 8.38 43.53 29.86
CA LYS A 235 9.07 43.58 28.55
C LYS A 235 9.53 42.19 28.09
N LEU A 236 10.11 41.39 28.99
CA LEU A 236 10.55 40.02 28.71
C LEU A 236 9.38 39.09 28.36
N LEU A 237 8.19 39.31 28.92
CA LEU A 237 6.97 38.59 28.52
C LEU A 237 6.44 39.09 27.16
N GLU A 238 6.42 40.39 26.90
CA GLU A 238 6.04 40.96 25.60
C GLU A 238 6.92 40.43 24.47
N GLU A 239 8.26 40.42 24.64
CA GLU A 239 9.18 39.80 23.69
C GLU A 239 8.96 38.30 23.49
N LYS A 240 8.51 37.58 24.53
CA LYS A 240 8.18 36.14 24.41
C LYS A 240 6.88 35.96 23.63
N VAL A 241 5.86 36.78 23.90
CA VAL A 241 4.60 36.77 23.14
C VAL A 241 4.87 37.07 21.66
N VAL A 242 5.62 38.13 21.34
CA VAL A 242 6.00 38.48 19.95
C VAL A 242 6.78 37.35 19.27
N ARG A 243 7.73 36.70 19.97
CA ARG A 243 8.42 35.53 19.43
C ARG A 243 7.48 34.35 19.17
N VAL A 244 6.56 34.06 20.09
CA VAL A 244 5.58 32.97 19.95
C VAL A 244 4.57 33.25 18.83
N THR A 245 4.10 34.49 18.65
CA THR A 245 3.20 34.85 17.53
C THR A 245 3.92 34.77 16.19
N ASN A 246 5.20 35.20 16.13
CA ASN A 246 5.99 35.09 14.90
C ASN A 246 6.28 33.62 14.54
N LEU A 247 6.63 32.78 15.52
CA LEU A 247 6.81 31.35 15.32
C LEU A 247 5.51 30.66 14.88
N LYS A 248 4.38 31.01 15.50
CA LYS A 248 3.06 30.50 15.08
C LYS A 248 2.77 30.87 13.62
N HIS A 249 2.97 32.14 13.24
CA HIS A 249 2.73 32.58 11.86
C HIS A 249 3.65 31.89 10.84
N GLN A 250 4.92 31.63 11.22
CA GLN A 250 5.84 30.84 10.40
C GLN A 250 5.35 29.40 10.20
N VAL A 251 4.84 28.76 11.27
CA VAL A 251 4.23 27.41 11.17
C VAL A 251 2.99 27.42 10.27
N GLU A 252 2.08 28.39 10.43
CA GLU A 252 0.89 28.53 9.56
C GLU A 252 1.28 28.70 8.07
N LEU A 253 2.36 29.45 7.79
CA LEU A 253 2.90 29.63 6.45
C LEU A 253 3.51 28.34 5.88
N ASP A 254 4.23 27.57 6.69
CA ASP A 254 4.86 26.32 6.26
C ASP A 254 3.86 25.16 6.17
N GLU A 255 2.80 25.14 6.97
CA GLU A 255 1.63 24.27 6.79
C GLU A 255 0.90 24.59 5.47
N HIS A 256 0.76 25.87 5.12
CA HIS A 256 0.18 26.24 3.83
C HIS A 256 1.06 25.83 2.64
N ARG A 257 2.39 25.99 2.74
CA ARG A 257 3.35 25.48 1.74
C ARG A 257 3.30 23.96 1.62
N LEU A 258 3.22 23.24 2.74
CA LEU A 258 3.14 21.79 2.77
C LEU A 258 1.84 21.29 2.12
N THR A 259 0.70 21.92 2.40
CA THR A 259 -0.58 21.54 1.79
C THR A 259 -0.62 21.84 0.29
N GLN A 260 -0.05 22.96 -0.17
CA GLN A 260 0.16 23.20 -1.61
C GLN A 260 1.06 22.14 -2.26
N ALA A 261 2.18 21.78 -1.61
CA ALA A 261 3.09 20.75 -2.13
C ALA A 261 2.41 19.36 -2.20
N GLN A 262 1.62 18.99 -1.19
CA GLN A 262 0.83 17.76 -1.20
C GLN A 262 -0.26 17.74 -2.28
N GLN A 263 -0.90 18.88 -2.57
CA GLN A 263 -1.82 19.01 -3.71
C GLN A 263 -1.08 18.80 -5.03
N ARG A 264 0.08 19.46 -5.23
CA ARG A 264 0.86 19.32 -6.46
C ARG A 264 1.43 17.92 -6.66
N ILE A 265 1.79 17.21 -5.58
CA ILE A 265 2.17 15.79 -5.64
C ILE A 265 1.00 14.95 -6.17
N LYS A 266 -0.20 15.10 -5.61
CA LYS A 266 -1.40 14.36 -6.06
C LYS A 266 -1.78 14.64 -7.51
N GLU A 267 -1.62 15.89 -7.97
CA GLU A 267 -1.79 16.23 -9.39
C GLU A 267 -0.81 15.46 -10.29
N LEU A 268 0.47 15.42 -9.90
CA LEU A 268 1.52 14.71 -10.64
C LEU A 268 1.36 13.18 -10.58
N GLU A 269 0.86 12.64 -9.47
CA GLU A 269 0.51 11.21 -9.34
C GLU A 269 -0.64 10.84 -10.29
N LEU A 270 -1.70 11.64 -10.35
CA LEU A 270 -2.83 11.45 -11.28
C LEU A 270 -2.45 11.71 -12.75
N GLU A 271 -1.48 12.57 -13.02
CA GLU A 271 -0.93 12.80 -14.37
C GLU A 271 -0.04 11.63 -14.81
N LYS A 272 0.76 11.08 -13.89
CA LYS A 272 1.55 9.86 -14.10
C LYS A 272 0.67 8.64 -14.37
N GLU A 273 -0.37 8.42 -13.56
CA GLU A 273 -1.30 7.29 -13.68
C GLU A 273 -1.96 7.26 -15.07
N LYS A 274 -2.52 8.39 -15.53
CA LYS A 274 -3.07 8.54 -16.89
C LYS A 274 -2.02 8.30 -17.98
N GLY A 275 -0.78 8.74 -17.75
CA GLY A 275 0.35 8.48 -18.64
C GLY A 275 0.81 7.02 -18.66
N GLU A 276 0.49 6.23 -17.63
CA GLU A 276 0.71 4.79 -17.56
C GLU A 276 -0.44 4.03 -18.24
N GLU A 277 -1.70 4.38 -17.98
CA GLU A 277 -2.88 3.87 -18.70
C GLU A 277 -2.77 4.06 -20.22
N ALA A 278 -2.40 5.27 -20.66
CA ALA A 278 -2.24 5.61 -22.07
C ALA A 278 -1.10 4.81 -22.73
N ARG A 279 -0.02 4.52 -21.99
CA ARG A 279 1.09 3.70 -22.49
C ARG A 279 0.69 2.23 -22.59
N GLU A 280 0.02 1.69 -21.57
CA GLU A 280 -0.53 0.32 -21.64
C GLU A 280 -1.49 0.15 -22.81
N LEU A 281 -2.34 1.15 -23.08
CA LEU A 281 -3.25 1.12 -24.24
C LEU A 281 -2.46 1.15 -25.56
N LEU A 282 -1.43 2.00 -25.65
CA LEU A 282 -0.55 2.06 -26.83
C LEU A 282 0.20 0.73 -27.05
N GLU A 283 0.75 0.12 -26.00
CA GLU A 283 1.44 -1.18 -26.06
C GLU A 283 0.51 -2.32 -26.49
N LYS A 284 -0.73 -2.34 -25.97
CA LYS A 284 -1.77 -3.31 -26.38
C LYS A 284 -2.20 -3.09 -27.85
N GLN A 285 -2.34 -1.85 -28.29
CA GLN A 285 -2.61 -1.51 -29.69
C GLN A 285 -1.44 -1.89 -30.61
N GLN A 286 -0.21 -1.59 -30.21
CA GLN A 286 1.01 -1.94 -30.95
C GLN A 286 1.16 -3.46 -31.07
N HIS A 287 0.91 -4.23 -30.01
CA HIS A 287 0.93 -5.69 -30.06
C HIS A 287 -0.09 -6.24 -31.07
N ASN A 288 -1.32 -5.71 -31.06
CA ASN A 288 -2.36 -6.09 -32.02
C ASN A 288 -1.98 -5.73 -33.47
N LEU A 289 -1.39 -4.55 -33.69
CA LEU A 289 -0.90 -4.11 -35.00
C LEU A 289 0.29 -4.95 -35.48
N MET A 290 1.20 -5.36 -34.59
CA MET A 290 2.32 -6.26 -34.92
C MET A 290 1.85 -7.67 -35.30
N ARG A 291 0.70 -8.12 -34.77
CA ARG A 291 0.07 -9.41 -35.12
C ARG A 291 -0.77 -9.34 -36.39
N LEU A 292 -1.21 -8.15 -36.83
CA LEU A 292 -2.06 -7.99 -38.02
C LEU A 292 -1.46 -8.66 -39.28
N PRO A 293 -0.16 -8.50 -39.61
CA PRO A 293 0.41 -9.12 -40.81
C PRO A 293 0.51 -10.65 -40.76
N ASP A 294 0.52 -11.26 -39.56
CA ASP A 294 0.43 -12.72 -39.43
C ASP A 294 -0.98 -13.20 -39.79
N LEU A 295 -2.00 -12.53 -39.27
CA LEU A 295 -3.41 -12.84 -39.57
C LEU A 295 -3.77 -12.55 -41.03
N GLU A 296 -3.21 -11.49 -41.63
CA GLU A 296 -3.37 -11.21 -43.06
C GLU A 296 -2.71 -12.29 -43.94
N ARG A 297 -1.53 -12.79 -43.55
CA ARG A 297 -0.87 -13.91 -44.23
C ARG A 297 -1.65 -15.22 -44.08
N GLU A 298 -2.15 -15.53 -42.88
CA GLU A 298 -3.02 -16.69 -42.63
C GLU A 298 -4.29 -16.63 -43.49
N VAL A 299 -4.97 -15.48 -43.52
CA VAL A 299 -6.16 -15.25 -44.34
C VAL A 299 -5.85 -15.31 -45.85
N ALA A 300 -4.67 -14.88 -46.29
CA ALA A 300 -4.23 -15.04 -47.68
C ALA A 300 -4.02 -16.52 -48.04
N LEU A 301 -3.26 -17.25 -47.23
CA LEU A 301 -3.00 -18.69 -47.42
C LEU A 301 -4.29 -19.51 -47.44
N LEU A 302 -5.20 -19.27 -46.49
CA LEU A 302 -6.51 -19.95 -46.45
C LEU A 302 -7.39 -19.61 -47.65
N ARG A 303 -7.31 -18.39 -48.20
CA ARG A 303 -8.03 -18.01 -49.44
C ARG A 303 -7.44 -18.70 -50.67
N ASP A 304 -6.12 -18.83 -50.73
CA ASP A 304 -5.42 -19.45 -51.85
C ASP A 304 -5.62 -20.98 -51.83
N GLU A 305 -5.54 -21.62 -50.65
CA GLU A 305 -5.93 -23.01 -50.44
C GLU A 305 -7.40 -23.25 -50.82
N ASN A 306 -8.32 -22.35 -50.44
CA ASN A 306 -9.73 -22.49 -50.80
C ASN A 306 -10.00 -22.31 -52.31
N ARG A 307 -9.13 -21.61 -53.07
CA ARG A 307 -9.17 -21.63 -54.54
C ARG A 307 -8.64 -22.96 -55.08
N ASN A 308 -7.45 -23.37 -54.66
CA ASN A 308 -6.83 -24.64 -55.07
C ASN A 308 -7.76 -25.85 -54.84
N LEU A 309 -8.51 -25.88 -53.73
CA LEU A 309 -9.49 -26.92 -53.44
C LEU A 309 -10.73 -26.87 -54.35
N ARG A 310 -11.21 -25.67 -54.74
CA ARG A 310 -12.30 -25.53 -55.73
C ARG A 310 -11.85 -25.99 -57.11
N ASP A 311 -10.65 -25.60 -57.51
CA ASP A 311 -10.07 -25.96 -58.81
C ASP A 311 -9.80 -27.48 -58.88
N ALA A 312 -9.33 -28.09 -57.79
CA ALA A 312 -9.21 -29.54 -57.66
C ALA A 312 -10.56 -30.27 -57.74
N VAL A 313 -11.62 -29.73 -57.12
CA VAL A 313 -12.99 -30.27 -57.24
C VAL A 313 -13.53 -30.11 -58.66
N HIS A 314 -13.30 -28.98 -59.33
CA HIS A 314 -13.71 -28.76 -60.72
C HIS A 314 -13.02 -29.73 -61.68
N ASN A 315 -11.70 -29.88 -61.55
CA ASN A 315 -10.91 -30.85 -62.33
C ASN A 315 -11.36 -32.30 -62.06
N LYS A 316 -11.69 -32.63 -60.81
CA LYS A 316 -12.27 -33.95 -60.45
C LYS A 316 -13.60 -34.20 -61.15
N LEU A 317 -14.50 -33.21 -61.18
CA LEU A 317 -15.80 -33.35 -61.85
C LEU A 317 -15.64 -33.56 -63.36
N ILE A 318 -14.75 -32.81 -64.03
CA ILE A 318 -14.43 -33.01 -65.45
C ILE A 318 -13.90 -34.43 -65.72
N LEU A 319 -13.01 -34.95 -64.85
CA LEU A 319 -12.50 -36.31 -64.96
C LEU A 319 -13.57 -37.38 -64.68
N GLU A 320 -14.53 -37.12 -63.78
CA GLU A 320 -15.66 -38.01 -63.55
C GLU A 320 -16.63 -38.02 -64.73
N GLU A 321 -16.87 -36.87 -65.37
CA GLU A 321 -17.63 -36.76 -66.63
C GLU A 321 -16.93 -37.50 -67.77
N GLU A 322 -15.63 -37.29 -68.00
CA GLU A 322 -14.87 -37.99 -69.04
C GLU A 322 -14.84 -39.51 -68.81
N VAL A 323 -14.69 -39.97 -67.55
CA VAL A 323 -14.76 -41.40 -67.22
C VAL A 323 -16.16 -41.97 -67.44
N MET A 324 -17.24 -41.21 -67.19
CA MET A 324 -18.59 -41.64 -67.54
C MET A 324 -18.79 -41.74 -69.05
N ASP A 325 -18.27 -40.77 -69.81
CA ASP A 325 -18.37 -40.73 -71.27
C ASP A 325 -17.57 -41.87 -71.92
N LEU A 326 -16.35 -42.13 -71.44
CA LEU A 326 -15.53 -43.28 -71.86
C LEU A 326 -16.19 -44.62 -71.52
N ARG A 327 -16.80 -44.77 -70.35
CA ARG A 327 -17.58 -45.98 -70.00
C ARG A 327 -18.79 -46.18 -70.90
N SER A 328 -19.52 -45.11 -71.21
CA SER A 328 -20.67 -45.17 -72.14
C SER A 328 -20.24 -45.54 -73.56
N ARG A 329 -19.09 -45.03 -74.02
CA ARG A 329 -18.48 -45.45 -75.29
C ARG A 329 -18.04 -46.91 -75.25
N GLN A 330 -17.42 -47.36 -74.15
CA GLN A 330 -16.98 -48.75 -73.96
C GLN A 330 -18.17 -49.73 -74.02
N THR A 331 -19.23 -49.53 -73.23
CA THR A 331 -20.41 -50.41 -73.28
C THR A 331 -21.06 -50.40 -74.67
N GLY A 332 -21.06 -49.25 -75.35
CA GLY A 332 -21.48 -49.15 -76.74
C GLY A 332 -20.56 -49.90 -77.73
N PHE A 333 -19.27 -50.09 -77.44
CA PHE A 333 -18.38 -50.94 -78.25
C PHE A 333 -18.60 -52.42 -77.93
N GLU A 334 -18.70 -52.81 -76.65
CA GLU A 334 -19.02 -54.17 -76.20
C GLU A 334 -20.35 -54.66 -76.81
N GLU A 335 -21.38 -53.81 -76.85
CA GLU A 335 -22.65 -54.09 -77.56
C GLU A 335 -22.46 -54.33 -79.06
N ARG A 336 -21.54 -53.60 -79.72
CA ARG A 336 -21.27 -53.75 -81.17
C ARG A 336 -20.45 -55.02 -81.43
N GLU A 337 -19.46 -55.33 -80.60
CA GLU A 337 -18.70 -56.57 -80.65
C GLU A 337 -19.60 -57.79 -80.42
N GLN A 338 -20.53 -57.73 -79.47
CA GLN A 338 -21.52 -58.79 -79.26
C GLN A 338 -22.42 -58.97 -80.49
N LYS A 339 -22.88 -57.87 -81.12
CA LYS A 339 -23.69 -57.92 -82.35
C LYS A 339 -22.88 -58.44 -83.55
N LEU A 340 -21.60 -58.09 -83.66
CA LEU A 340 -20.69 -58.64 -84.68
C LEU A 340 -20.48 -60.14 -84.48
N ALA A 341 -20.14 -60.59 -83.27
CA ALA A 341 -19.97 -62.03 -82.97
C ALA A 341 -21.25 -62.84 -83.22
N GLN A 342 -22.43 -62.27 -82.94
CA GLN A 342 -23.73 -62.88 -83.29
C GLN A 342 -23.92 -62.96 -84.82
N LEU A 343 -23.57 -61.90 -85.56
CA LEU A 343 -23.64 -61.89 -87.03
C LEU A 343 -22.65 -62.88 -87.64
N GLU A 344 -21.41 -62.94 -87.18
CA GLU A 344 -20.38 -63.89 -87.62
C GLU A 344 -20.81 -65.35 -87.34
N ALA A 345 -21.34 -65.63 -86.15
CA ALA A 345 -21.89 -66.95 -85.84
C ALA A 345 -23.09 -67.31 -86.72
N SER A 346 -23.98 -66.35 -87.01
CA SER A 346 -25.11 -66.56 -87.93
C SER A 346 -24.65 -66.76 -89.39
N HIS A 347 -23.58 -66.06 -89.79
CA HIS A 347 -22.98 -66.16 -91.11
C HIS A 347 -22.33 -67.52 -91.31
N GLY A 348 -21.44 -67.95 -90.39
CA GLY A 348 -20.84 -69.28 -90.41
C GLY A 348 -21.87 -70.40 -90.31
N HIS A 349 -22.98 -70.20 -89.59
CA HIS A 349 -24.11 -71.13 -89.63
C HIS A 349 -24.75 -71.20 -91.03
N LEU A 350 -25.08 -70.07 -91.63
CA LEU A 350 -25.65 -70.01 -92.98
C LEU A 350 -24.69 -70.56 -94.05
N GLU A 351 -23.39 -70.32 -93.94
CA GLU A 351 -22.38 -70.94 -94.79
C GLU A 351 -22.35 -72.47 -94.61
N SER A 352 -22.44 -72.98 -93.38
CA SER A 352 -22.54 -74.43 -93.13
C SER A 352 -23.84 -75.05 -93.68
N VAL A 353 -24.93 -74.27 -93.78
CA VAL A 353 -26.18 -74.67 -94.43
C VAL A 353 -25.98 -74.70 -95.94
N LEU A 354 -25.42 -73.62 -96.52
CA LEU A 354 -25.15 -73.51 -97.96
C LEU A 354 -24.15 -74.55 -98.45
N GLU A 355 -23.12 -74.89 -97.68
CA GLU A 355 -22.15 -75.91 -98.07
C GLU A 355 -22.73 -77.33 -98.01
N ARG A 356 -23.67 -77.60 -97.10
CA ARG A 356 -24.47 -78.83 -97.13
C ARG A 356 -25.38 -78.90 -98.37
N TRP A 357 -26.00 -77.78 -98.78
CA TRP A 357 -26.76 -77.73 -100.04
C TRP A 357 -25.88 -77.89 -101.28
N ARG A 358 -24.68 -77.28 -101.31
CA ARG A 358 -23.68 -77.48 -102.36
C ARG A 358 -23.19 -78.93 -102.41
N GLN A 359 -22.95 -79.56 -101.27
CA GLN A 359 -22.59 -80.97 -101.19
C GLN A 359 -23.70 -81.87 -101.75
N LEU A 360 -24.95 -81.66 -101.33
CA LEU A 360 -26.11 -82.36 -101.87
C LEU A 360 -26.25 -82.18 -103.40
N ALA A 361 -25.97 -80.97 -103.91
CA ALA A 361 -25.93 -80.72 -105.34
C ALA A 361 -24.81 -81.53 -106.04
N ARG A 362 -23.60 -81.57 -105.49
CA ARG A 362 -22.47 -82.37 -106.00
C ARG A 362 -22.82 -83.87 -106.03
N ASP A 363 -23.39 -84.40 -104.95
CA ASP A 363 -23.68 -85.83 -104.79
C ASP A 363 -24.80 -86.34 -105.72
N HIS A 364 -25.81 -85.50 -106.01
CA HIS A 364 -26.93 -85.90 -106.88
C HIS A 364 -26.78 -85.49 -108.36
N CYS A 365 -25.86 -84.58 -108.68
CA CYS A 365 -25.60 -84.07 -110.05
C CYS A 365 -24.29 -84.60 -110.67
N LEU A 366 -23.89 -85.82 -110.28
CA LEU A 366 -22.73 -86.53 -110.83
C LEU A 366 -22.74 -86.53 -112.38
N GLY A 367 -21.64 -86.04 -112.97
CA GLY A 367 -21.43 -85.97 -114.43
C GLY A 367 -21.40 -84.56 -115.03
N VAL A 368 -21.68 -83.51 -114.25
CA VAL A 368 -21.52 -82.10 -114.70
C VAL A 368 -20.08 -81.62 -114.46
N PRO A 369 -19.39 -81.00 -115.44
CA PRO A 369 -18.02 -80.49 -115.27
C PRO A 369 -17.89 -79.45 -114.13
N PRO A 370 -16.76 -79.41 -113.40
CA PRO A 370 -16.61 -78.60 -112.19
C PRO A 370 -16.79 -77.10 -112.41
N GLU A 371 -16.39 -76.57 -113.58
CA GLU A 371 -16.60 -75.17 -113.96
C GLU A 371 -18.09 -74.78 -114.05
N LYS A 372 -18.97 -75.76 -114.29
CA LYS A 372 -20.44 -75.61 -114.27
C LYS A 372 -21.08 -76.08 -112.96
N ALA A 373 -20.32 -76.67 -112.03
CA ALA A 373 -20.78 -77.05 -110.70
C ALA A 373 -20.96 -75.84 -109.75
N MET A 374 -20.66 -74.62 -110.20
CA MET A 374 -21.10 -73.36 -109.58
C MET A 374 -22.59 -73.06 -109.81
N ALA A 375 -23.33 -73.91 -110.54
CA ALA A 375 -24.78 -73.78 -110.70
C ALA A 375 -25.53 -74.21 -109.43
N GLY A 376 -26.27 -73.26 -108.83
CA GLY A 376 -27.01 -73.45 -107.58
C GLY A 376 -28.35 -74.19 -107.73
N PRO A 377 -29.43 -73.76 -107.04
CA PRO A 377 -30.70 -74.51 -106.95
C PRO A 377 -31.29 -74.99 -108.28
N GLU A 378 -31.08 -74.24 -109.37
CA GLU A 378 -31.58 -74.60 -110.70
C GLU A 378 -31.05 -75.95 -111.22
N LEU A 379 -29.82 -76.34 -110.87
CA LEU A 379 -29.27 -77.64 -111.29
C LEU A 379 -29.93 -78.81 -110.54
N LEU A 380 -30.17 -78.65 -109.24
CA LEU A 380 -30.95 -79.61 -108.44
C LEU A 380 -32.41 -79.66 -108.92
N ARG A 381 -33.00 -78.52 -109.27
CA ARG A 381 -34.34 -78.44 -109.85
C ARG A 381 -34.42 -79.21 -111.18
N MET A 382 -33.53 -78.92 -112.13
CA MET A 382 -33.43 -79.66 -113.40
C MET A 382 -33.22 -81.16 -113.15
N ARG A 383 -32.43 -81.55 -112.14
CA ARG A 383 -32.26 -82.95 -111.76
C ARG A 383 -33.56 -83.58 -111.26
N ILE A 384 -34.31 -82.89 -110.38
CA ILE A 384 -35.63 -83.33 -109.91
C ILE A 384 -36.61 -83.45 -111.09
N GLU A 385 -36.67 -82.47 -111.99
CA GLU A 385 -37.53 -82.51 -113.18
C GLU A 385 -37.17 -83.71 -114.09
N THR A 386 -35.88 -84.03 -114.29
CA THR A 386 -35.50 -85.25 -115.03
C THR A 386 -35.80 -86.56 -114.30
N LEU A 387 -35.86 -86.56 -112.97
CA LEU A 387 -36.27 -87.73 -112.18
C LEU A 387 -37.79 -87.91 -112.25
N GLN A 388 -38.56 -86.84 -112.11
CA GLN A 388 -40.02 -86.85 -112.27
C GLN A 388 -40.45 -87.24 -113.69
N GLN A 389 -39.75 -86.77 -114.73
CA GLN A 389 -39.99 -87.22 -116.11
C GLN A 389 -39.72 -88.72 -116.27
N LYS A 390 -38.65 -89.26 -115.65
CA LYS A 390 -38.38 -90.70 -115.65
C LYS A 390 -39.41 -91.50 -114.85
N GLU A 391 -39.87 -90.97 -113.71
CA GLU A 391 -40.93 -91.57 -112.90
C GLU A 391 -42.26 -91.61 -113.66
N LEU A 392 -42.61 -90.55 -114.38
CA LEU A 392 -43.79 -90.51 -115.26
C LEU A 392 -43.67 -91.51 -116.41
N LEU A 393 -42.51 -91.62 -117.07
CA LEU A 393 -42.27 -92.60 -118.12
C LEU A 393 -42.34 -94.04 -117.59
N LEU A 394 -41.69 -94.34 -116.46
CA LEU A 394 -41.75 -95.65 -115.81
C LEU A 394 -43.17 -96.00 -115.35
N THR A 395 -43.94 -95.01 -114.87
CA THR A 395 -45.35 -95.18 -114.50
C THR A 395 -46.22 -95.47 -115.72
N ALA A 396 -45.97 -94.80 -116.85
CA ALA A 396 -46.64 -95.06 -118.12
C ALA A 396 -46.27 -96.45 -118.68
N ASP A 397 -45.00 -96.86 -118.60
CA ASP A 397 -44.53 -98.20 -118.97
C ASP A 397 -45.17 -99.28 -118.10
N VAL A 398 -45.24 -99.09 -116.78
CA VAL A 398 -45.95 -99.99 -115.86
C VAL A 398 -47.44 -100.07 -116.20
N GLY A 399 -48.11 -98.95 -116.46
CA GLY A 399 -49.51 -98.92 -116.88
C GLY A 399 -49.76 -99.60 -118.24
N HIS A 400 -48.82 -99.47 -119.18
CA HIS A 400 -48.87 -100.14 -120.48
C HIS A 400 -48.57 -101.65 -120.37
N LEU A 401 -47.64 -102.05 -119.49
CA LEU A 401 -47.34 -103.45 -119.20
C LEU A 401 -48.50 -104.15 -118.48
N ASP A 402 -49.14 -103.50 -117.51
CA ASP A 402 -50.37 -103.99 -116.86
C ASP A 402 -51.54 -104.07 -117.86
N SER A 403 -51.70 -103.06 -118.73
CA SER A 403 -52.69 -103.10 -119.82
C SER A 403 -52.43 -104.26 -120.79
N ARG A 404 -51.17 -104.50 -121.17
CA ARG A 404 -50.75 -105.66 -121.97
C ARG A 404 -51.01 -106.98 -121.24
N MET A 405 -50.73 -107.06 -119.94
CA MET A 405 -50.99 -108.25 -119.12
C MET A 405 -52.49 -108.56 -119.03
N LYS A 406 -53.33 -107.53 -118.85
CA LYS A 406 -54.79 -107.67 -118.87
C LYS A 406 -55.29 -108.12 -120.25
N ALA A 407 -54.74 -107.56 -121.34
CA ALA A 407 -55.07 -107.97 -122.70
C ALA A 407 -54.64 -109.42 -123.03
N THR A 408 -53.44 -109.84 -122.64
CA THR A 408 -52.98 -111.24 -122.85
C THR A 408 -53.74 -112.22 -121.96
N GLN A 409 -54.12 -111.85 -120.74
CA GLN A 409 -54.96 -112.67 -119.87
C GLN A 409 -56.40 -112.80 -120.43
N GLN A 410 -56.96 -111.75 -121.03
CA GLN A 410 -58.24 -111.84 -121.76
C GLN A 410 -58.11 -112.72 -123.02
N ALA A 411 -57.02 -112.60 -123.78
CA ALA A 411 -56.76 -113.47 -124.93
C ALA A 411 -56.61 -114.95 -124.51
N LYS A 412 -55.88 -115.22 -123.43
CA LYS A 412 -55.77 -116.56 -122.81
C LYS A 412 -57.14 -117.11 -122.38
N SER A 413 -58.01 -116.27 -121.81
CA SER A 413 -59.38 -116.65 -121.46
C SER A 413 -60.22 -117.00 -122.70
N LYS A 414 -60.15 -116.20 -123.78
CA LYS A 414 -60.82 -116.50 -125.06
C LYS A 414 -60.33 -117.82 -125.68
N VAL A 415 -59.01 -118.00 -125.78
CA VAL A 415 -58.42 -119.23 -126.33
C VAL A 415 -58.75 -120.44 -125.46
N SER A 416 -58.81 -120.30 -124.14
CA SER A 416 -59.27 -121.37 -123.23
C SER A 416 -60.74 -121.74 -123.47
N MET A 417 -61.63 -120.76 -123.68
CA MET A 417 -63.03 -121.00 -124.04
C MET A 417 -63.17 -121.63 -125.44
N GLU A 418 -62.36 -121.22 -126.41
CA GLU A 418 -62.36 -121.78 -127.77
C GLU A 418 -61.82 -123.21 -127.80
N LEU A 419 -60.75 -123.50 -127.05
CA LEU A 419 -60.24 -124.85 -126.83
C LEU A 419 -61.30 -125.72 -126.15
N GLY A 420 -62.02 -125.20 -125.15
CA GLY A 420 -63.15 -125.88 -124.49
C GLY A 420 -64.41 -126.05 -125.36
N LYS A 421 -64.52 -125.35 -126.50
CA LYS A 421 -65.49 -125.64 -127.57
C LYS A 421 -64.94 -126.71 -128.51
N ALA A 422 -63.67 -126.62 -128.87
CA ALA A 422 -63.01 -127.57 -129.76
C ALA A 422 -62.94 -128.99 -129.15
N THR A 423 -62.66 -129.14 -127.84
CA THR A 423 -62.72 -130.45 -127.17
C THR A 423 -64.13 -131.03 -127.22
N LYS A 424 -65.17 -130.26 -126.90
CA LYS A 424 -66.58 -130.69 -127.02
C LYS A 424 -66.96 -131.07 -128.45
N GLN A 425 -66.40 -130.39 -129.45
CA GLN A 425 -66.60 -130.75 -130.85
C GLN A 425 -65.84 -132.03 -131.24
N ILE A 426 -64.65 -132.27 -130.67
CA ILE A 426 -63.89 -133.52 -130.82
C ILE A 426 -64.61 -134.68 -130.11
N GLU A 427 -65.15 -134.49 -128.91
CA GLU A 427 -66.00 -135.45 -128.18
C GLU A 427 -67.25 -135.82 -128.99
N GLY A 428 -67.90 -134.82 -129.62
CA GLY A 428 -69.00 -135.02 -130.57
C GLY A 428 -68.58 -135.82 -131.82
N MET A 429 -67.42 -135.50 -132.40
CA MET A 429 -66.88 -136.26 -133.53
C MET A 429 -66.44 -137.69 -133.15
N GLN A 430 -65.93 -137.90 -131.93
CA GLN A 430 -65.57 -139.22 -131.40
C GLN A 430 -66.82 -140.09 -131.17
N THR A 431 -67.87 -139.56 -130.55
CA THR A 431 -69.13 -140.31 -130.37
C THR A 431 -69.78 -140.68 -131.70
N VAL A 432 -69.77 -139.77 -132.69
CA VAL A 432 -70.20 -140.09 -134.06
C VAL A 432 -69.31 -141.15 -134.72
N ASN A 433 -67.98 -141.07 -134.57
CA ASN A 433 -67.03 -142.06 -135.11
C ASN A 433 -67.19 -143.44 -134.44
N ASP A 434 -67.47 -143.48 -133.13
CA ASP A 434 -67.78 -144.71 -132.40
C ASP A 434 -69.08 -145.35 -132.89
N ASP A 435 -70.13 -144.56 -133.12
CA ASP A 435 -71.40 -145.07 -133.66
C ASP A 435 -71.30 -145.50 -135.12
N GLN A 436 -70.53 -144.78 -135.94
CA GLN A 436 -70.14 -145.23 -137.29
C GLN A 436 -69.31 -146.52 -137.21
N SER A 437 -68.37 -146.64 -136.27
CA SER A 437 -67.58 -147.86 -136.06
C SER A 437 -68.43 -149.04 -135.58
N LYS A 438 -69.44 -148.81 -134.72
CA LYS A 438 -70.46 -149.82 -134.33
C LYS A 438 -71.34 -150.20 -135.53
N LEU A 439 -71.66 -149.26 -136.43
CA LEU A 439 -72.39 -149.54 -137.66
C LEU A 439 -71.55 -150.35 -138.66
N ILE A 440 -70.30 -149.96 -138.89
CA ILE A 440 -69.32 -150.68 -139.73
C ILE A 440 -69.12 -152.10 -139.22
N LYS A 441 -68.91 -152.31 -137.90
CA LYS A 441 -68.81 -153.66 -137.31
C LYS A 441 -70.07 -154.50 -137.50
N ARG A 442 -71.27 -153.90 -137.46
CA ARG A 442 -72.54 -154.59 -137.78
C ARG A 442 -72.66 -154.94 -139.27
N LEU A 443 -72.24 -154.05 -140.16
CA LEU A 443 -72.22 -154.28 -141.61
C LEU A 443 -71.18 -155.34 -141.99
N GLN A 444 -70.00 -155.32 -141.39
CA GLN A 444 -68.95 -156.35 -141.54
C GLN A 444 -69.44 -157.72 -141.08
N LYS A 445 -70.10 -157.83 -139.91
CA LYS A 445 -70.71 -159.10 -139.49
C LYS A 445 -71.78 -159.61 -140.47
N ARG A 446 -72.63 -158.74 -141.01
CA ARG A 446 -73.60 -159.11 -142.06
C ARG A 446 -72.93 -159.53 -143.37
N LEU A 447 -71.91 -158.80 -143.82
CA LEU A 447 -71.15 -159.12 -145.04
C LEU A 447 -70.38 -160.44 -144.93
N LEU A 448 -69.86 -160.77 -143.73
CA LEU A 448 -69.20 -162.03 -143.44
C LEU A 448 -70.18 -163.22 -143.43
N LEU A 449 -71.39 -163.03 -142.87
CA LEU A 449 -72.48 -164.02 -142.94
C LEU A 449 -72.88 -164.29 -144.39
N VAL A 450 -73.26 -163.24 -145.15
CA VAL A 450 -73.64 -163.34 -146.57
C VAL A 450 -72.51 -163.94 -147.43
N SER A 451 -71.24 -163.70 -147.07
CA SER A 451 -70.12 -164.34 -147.75
C SER A 451 -70.01 -165.83 -147.42
N ARG A 452 -70.09 -166.23 -146.14
CA ARG A 452 -70.11 -167.65 -145.75
C ARG A 452 -71.32 -168.41 -146.31
N GLU A 453 -72.49 -167.78 -146.36
CA GLU A 453 -73.70 -168.34 -146.99
C GLU A 453 -73.48 -168.56 -148.49
N ARG A 454 -73.01 -167.53 -149.20
CA ARG A 454 -72.65 -167.60 -150.63
C ARG A 454 -71.60 -168.68 -150.92
N ASP A 455 -70.55 -168.77 -150.11
CA ASP A 455 -69.48 -169.74 -150.28
C ASP A 455 -69.95 -171.17 -149.94
N SER A 456 -70.89 -171.31 -148.99
CA SER A 456 -71.58 -172.57 -148.69
C SER A 456 -72.47 -173.03 -149.86
N TYR A 457 -73.30 -172.14 -150.42
CA TYR A 457 -74.10 -172.46 -151.61
C TYR A 457 -73.22 -172.79 -152.83
N ARG A 458 -72.08 -172.11 -152.98
CA ARG A 458 -71.10 -172.40 -154.02
C ARG A 458 -70.50 -173.80 -153.84
N SER A 459 -70.14 -174.17 -152.62
CA SER A 459 -69.66 -175.52 -152.26
C SER A 459 -70.73 -176.61 -152.48
N GLN A 460 -72.00 -176.32 -152.20
CA GLN A 460 -73.11 -177.24 -152.47
C GLN A 460 -73.33 -177.47 -153.97
N LEU A 461 -73.27 -176.42 -154.80
CA LEU A 461 -73.31 -176.55 -156.26
C LEU A 461 -72.13 -177.40 -156.77
N ASP A 462 -70.92 -177.12 -156.29
CA ASP A 462 -69.70 -177.89 -156.57
C ASP A 462 -69.81 -179.38 -156.17
N LEU A 463 -70.63 -179.72 -155.16
CA LEU A 463 -70.90 -181.10 -154.74
C LEU A 463 -71.95 -181.77 -155.64
N TYR A 464 -73.05 -181.10 -155.96
CA TYR A 464 -74.07 -181.64 -156.86
C TYR A 464 -73.53 -181.92 -158.27
N GLU A 465 -72.64 -181.07 -158.79
CA GLU A 465 -71.99 -181.28 -160.09
C GLU A 465 -71.09 -182.54 -160.10
N LYS A 466 -70.45 -182.84 -158.96
CA LYS A 466 -69.61 -184.04 -158.78
C LYS A 466 -70.43 -185.32 -158.57
N GLU A 467 -71.58 -185.27 -157.90
CA GLU A 467 -72.46 -186.44 -157.77
C GLU A 467 -73.17 -186.79 -159.08
N LEU A 468 -73.60 -185.80 -159.88
CA LEU A 468 -74.35 -186.05 -161.11
C LEU A 468 -73.55 -186.77 -162.21
N THR A 469 -72.22 -186.62 -162.21
CA THR A 469 -71.34 -187.12 -163.29
C THR A 469 -70.96 -188.61 -163.12
N ILE A 470 -71.06 -189.16 -161.90
CA ILE A 470 -70.55 -190.51 -161.59
C ILE A 470 -71.50 -191.64 -162.03
N THR A 471 -72.77 -191.33 -162.35
CA THR A 471 -73.80 -192.34 -162.69
C THR A 471 -73.77 -192.85 -164.15
N SER A 472 -72.83 -192.40 -164.99
CA SER A 472 -72.86 -192.67 -166.45
C SER A 472 -71.50 -193.02 -167.08
N SER A 473 -70.85 -194.09 -166.60
CA SER A 473 -70.01 -194.96 -167.45
C SER A 473 -69.80 -196.34 -166.81
N SER A 474 -69.83 -197.39 -167.63
CA SER A 474 -69.89 -198.78 -167.18
C SER A 474 -68.54 -199.48 -167.13
N GLY A 475 -68.25 -200.12 -165.99
CA GLY A 475 -67.41 -201.32 -165.93
C GLY A 475 -65.90 -201.13 -165.74
N PHE A 476 -65.41 -201.54 -164.57
CA PHE A 476 -64.76 -202.84 -164.47
C PHE A 476 -64.84 -203.38 -163.03
N VAL A 477 -64.84 -204.71 -162.87
CA VAL A 477 -64.88 -205.35 -161.54
C VAL A 477 -63.46 -205.48 -161.00
N ASN A 478 -63.13 -204.72 -159.94
CA ASN A 478 -62.24 -205.09 -158.82
C ASN A 478 -62.00 -203.90 -157.86
N SER A 479 -61.51 -204.17 -156.64
CA SER A 479 -61.05 -203.18 -155.62
C SER A 479 -62.10 -202.33 -154.86
N GLN A 480 -63.35 -202.81 -154.73
CA GLN A 480 -64.46 -202.16 -153.97
C GLN A 480 -64.10 -201.77 -152.51
N GLN A 481 -63.05 -202.35 -151.93
CA GLN A 481 -62.60 -202.11 -150.56
C GLN A 481 -61.86 -200.77 -150.35
N GLN A 482 -61.37 -200.12 -151.41
CA GLN A 482 -60.59 -198.88 -151.32
C GLN A 482 -61.47 -197.65 -151.02
N GLN A 483 -62.67 -197.59 -151.62
CA GLN A 483 -63.54 -196.39 -151.61
C GLN A 483 -64.21 -196.11 -150.26
N GLN A 484 -64.34 -197.09 -149.37
CA GLN A 484 -64.98 -196.87 -148.07
C GLN A 484 -64.07 -196.12 -147.09
N LYS A 485 -62.74 -196.28 -147.17
CA LYS A 485 -61.81 -195.57 -146.28
C LYS A 485 -61.78 -194.07 -146.53
N SER A 486 -61.69 -193.64 -147.80
CA SER A 486 -61.63 -192.22 -148.16
C SER A 486 -62.89 -191.42 -147.76
N ARG A 487 -64.04 -192.09 -147.61
CA ARG A 487 -65.28 -191.46 -147.14
C ARG A 487 -65.32 -191.22 -145.63
N ILE A 488 -64.54 -191.95 -144.83
CA ILE A 488 -64.44 -191.76 -143.37
C ILE A 488 -63.50 -190.59 -143.06
N GLU A 489 -62.30 -190.60 -143.65
CA GLU A 489 -61.26 -189.57 -143.46
C GLU A 489 -61.75 -188.15 -143.80
N ALA A 490 -62.64 -188.02 -144.80
CA ALA A 490 -63.28 -186.76 -145.15
C ALA A 490 -64.23 -186.22 -144.06
N LEU A 491 -64.95 -187.11 -143.36
CA LEU A 491 -65.95 -186.74 -142.35
C LEU A 491 -65.29 -186.34 -141.02
N GLU A 492 -64.25 -187.05 -140.60
CA GLU A 492 -63.46 -186.72 -139.40
C GLU A 492 -62.86 -185.31 -139.51
N LYS A 493 -62.35 -184.97 -140.70
CA LYS A 493 -61.75 -183.65 -140.98
C LYS A 493 -62.75 -182.49 -140.91
N THR A 494 -64.03 -182.73 -141.22
CA THR A 494 -65.10 -181.74 -140.98
C THR A 494 -65.45 -181.56 -139.51
N ILE A 495 -65.40 -182.61 -138.68
CA ILE A 495 -65.75 -182.54 -137.25
C ILE A 495 -64.74 -181.69 -136.49
N GLU A 496 -63.44 -181.86 -136.76
CA GLU A 496 -62.40 -181.08 -136.08
C GLU A 496 -62.49 -179.58 -136.41
N GLY A 497 -62.80 -179.24 -137.67
CA GLY A 497 -63.03 -177.85 -138.09
C GLY A 497 -64.20 -177.14 -137.40
N TYR A 498 -65.15 -177.88 -136.81
CA TYR A 498 -66.21 -177.31 -135.97
C TYR A 498 -65.78 -177.06 -134.52
N ARG A 499 -64.87 -177.86 -133.95
CA ARG A 499 -64.31 -177.62 -132.61
C ARG A 499 -63.51 -176.32 -132.57
N ASP A 500 -62.65 -176.16 -133.56
CA ASP A 500 -61.79 -174.99 -133.81
C ASP A 500 -62.57 -173.66 -133.88
N LEU A 501 -63.86 -173.71 -134.20
CA LEU A 501 -64.75 -172.56 -134.31
C LEU A 501 -65.41 -172.20 -132.98
N VAL A 502 -65.70 -173.18 -132.12
CA VAL A 502 -66.36 -172.97 -130.81
C VAL A 502 -65.40 -172.30 -129.83
N GLU A 503 -64.18 -172.83 -129.68
CA GLU A 503 -63.16 -172.30 -128.76
C GLU A 503 -62.84 -170.81 -129.04
N LYS A 504 -62.81 -170.43 -130.33
CA LYS A 504 -62.60 -169.03 -130.75
C LYS A 504 -63.78 -168.10 -130.39
N LEU A 505 -65.01 -168.61 -130.34
CA LEU A 505 -66.19 -167.82 -129.96
C LEU A 505 -66.29 -167.62 -128.44
N GLU A 506 -65.86 -168.61 -127.65
CA GLU A 506 -65.78 -168.50 -126.18
C GLU A 506 -64.67 -167.51 -125.77
N ALA A 507 -63.49 -167.60 -126.39
CA ALA A 507 -62.36 -166.71 -126.13
C ALA A 507 -62.63 -165.22 -126.46
N ASP A 508 -63.55 -164.91 -127.38
CA ASP A 508 -63.96 -163.54 -127.70
C ASP A 508 -65.07 -163.00 -126.78
N LEU A 509 -65.84 -163.87 -126.11
CA LEU A 509 -66.84 -163.45 -125.12
C LEU A 509 -66.16 -162.87 -123.87
N GLU A 510 -65.18 -163.58 -123.30
CA GLU A 510 -64.43 -163.15 -122.09
C GLU A 510 -63.83 -161.74 -122.21
N LYS A 511 -63.34 -161.38 -123.41
CA LYS A 511 -62.68 -160.09 -123.67
C LYS A 511 -63.63 -158.90 -123.56
N THR A 512 -64.94 -159.10 -123.78
CA THR A 512 -65.92 -158.00 -123.80
C THR A 512 -66.33 -157.53 -122.40
N VAL A 513 -66.16 -158.36 -121.36
CA VAL A 513 -66.63 -158.08 -119.99
C VAL A 513 -65.62 -157.26 -119.17
N LYS A 514 -64.32 -157.32 -119.49
CA LYS A 514 -63.23 -156.80 -118.63
C LYS A 514 -62.77 -155.36 -118.92
N GLY A 515 -63.37 -154.67 -119.90
CA GLY A 515 -62.88 -153.37 -120.40
C GLY A 515 -63.55 -152.10 -119.83
N SER A 516 -64.69 -152.21 -119.16
CA SER A 516 -65.60 -151.07 -118.93
C SER A 516 -65.42 -150.34 -117.58
N GLY A 517 -64.20 -149.91 -117.23
CA GLY A 517 -64.03 -149.16 -115.97
C GLY A 517 -62.64 -148.61 -115.66
N LYS A 518 -62.41 -147.32 -115.99
CA LYS A 518 -61.54 -146.37 -115.26
C LYS A 518 -61.57 -144.96 -115.89
N HIS A 519 -62.14 -143.98 -115.18
CA HIS A 519 -61.78 -142.56 -115.28
C HIS A 519 -62.47 -141.75 -114.15
N ILE A 520 -61.71 -141.35 -113.14
CA ILE A 520 -62.02 -140.32 -112.12
C ILE A 520 -60.68 -139.66 -111.76
N HIS A 521 -60.72 -138.36 -111.41
CA HIS A 521 -59.60 -137.45 -111.11
C HIS A 521 -58.76 -137.00 -112.31
N ASP A 522 -58.30 -135.74 -112.36
CA ASP A 522 -58.57 -134.64 -111.40
C ASP A 522 -59.81 -133.80 -111.76
#